data_AF-A0A142Y4E3-F1
#
_entry.id   AF-A0A142Y4E3-F1
#
_cell.length_a   1.000
_cell.length_b   1.000
_cell.length_c   1.000
_cell.angle_alpha   90.00
_cell.angle_beta   90.00
_cell.angle_gamma   90.00
#
_symmetry.space_group_name_H-M   'P 1'
#
loop_
_entity.id
_entity.type
_entity.pdbx_description
1 polymer ?
#
loop_
_entity_poly.entity_id
_entity_poly.type
_entity_poly.pdbx_seq_one_letter_code
_entity_poly.pdbx_strand_id
1 'polypeptide(L)'
;MSRMDTFFSFLVLLGTFPTAHAFGQVVQLPTLGTFSISGGALVPDSGGAYLGGHGRGNSGSARYPAATASGQTRSATGASIHATIIDLDELDRMIRSQTQPKQTQLAITPSKVQANSLRTKASYEVPPSYAYLMAMSHTPVDDRKAIDDAQYYLNLADEARRKQRWSSVEMYYTQAWKALPEGRRDNAMKALLEAREAAIVAEQHKGEASKPSSSR
;
A
#
# COMPACT_ATOMS: atom_id res chain seq x y z
N MET A 1 53.57 -49.96 56.29
CA MET A 1 52.48 -50.96 56.20
C MET A 1 51.21 -50.17 55.88
N SER A 2 50.87 -49.80 54.65
CA SER A 2 50.56 -50.54 53.41
C SER A 2 49.44 -51.58 53.53
N ARG A 3 48.26 -51.21 52.99
CA ARG A 3 47.15 -51.99 52.40
C ARG A 3 46.10 -50.96 51.96
N MET A 4 46.01 -50.52 50.69
CA MET A 4 45.52 -51.20 49.47
C MET A 4 44.20 -51.94 49.69
N ASP A 5 43.25 -51.62 48.81
CA ASP A 5 42.07 -52.38 48.33
C ASP A 5 40.79 -51.52 48.44
N THR A 6 39.91 -51.35 47.45
CA THR A 6 39.87 -51.69 46.02
C THR A 6 38.73 -50.86 45.43
N PHE A 7 38.92 -50.35 44.21
CA PHE A 7 37.93 -49.61 43.43
C PHE A 7 36.72 -50.48 43.07
N PHE A 8 35.49 -50.03 43.38
CA PHE A 8 34.27 -50.53 42.73
C PHE A 8 33.66 -49.39 41.89
N SER A 9 34.12 -49.33 40.64
CA SER A 9 33.54 -48.48 39.60
C SER A 9 32.25 -49.13 39.09
N PHE A 10 31.11 -48.59 39.50
CA PHE A 10 29.80 -49.01 38.96
C PHE A 10 29.49 -48.15 37.73
N LEU A 11 29.83 -48.68 36.56
CA LEU A 11 29.53 -48.06 35.27
C LEU A 11 28.03 -48.23 34.97
N VAL A 12 27.23 -47.24 35.35
CA VAL A 12 25.83 -47.15 34.90
C VAL A 12 25.82 -46.69 33.45
N LEU A 13 25.60 -47.64 32.54
CA LEU A 13 25.33 -47.36 31.14
C LEU A 13 23.94 -46.69 31.03
N LEU A 14 23.89 -45.36 31.09
CA LEU A 14 22.69 -44.59 30.73
C LEU A 14 22.42 -44.82 29.23
N GLY A 15 21.51 -45.74 28.94
CA GLY A 15 20.92 -45.90 27.62
C GLY A 15 20.17 -44.61 27.26
N THR A 16 20.75 -43.82 26.36
CA THR A 16 20.08 -42.71 25.69
C THR A 16 19.05 -43.27 24.72
N PHE A 17 17.81 -43.43 25.19
CA PHE A 17 16.68 -43.66 24.30
C PHE A 17 16.55 -42.45 23.37
N PRO A 18 16.56 -42.62 22.03
CA PRO A 18 16.23 -41.53 21.14
C PRO A 18 14.75 -41.20 21.37
N THR A 19 14.49 -40.10 22.08
CA THR A 19 13.16 -39.49 22.11
C THR A 19 12.86 -39.04 20.69
N ALA A 20 12.13 -39.87 19.94
CA ALA A 20 11.60 -39.49 18.64
C ALA A 20 10.70 -38.27 18.87
N HIS A 21 11.22 -37.08 18.52
CA HIS A 21 10.43 -35.86 18.50
C HIS A 21 9.38 -36.00 17.40
N ALA A 22 8.16 -36.35 17.80
CA ALA A 22 7.00 -36.25 16.93
C ALA A 22 6.77 -34.76 16.64
N PHE A 23 7.24 -34.30 15.49
CA PHE A 23 6.88 -32.99 14.96
C PHE A 23 5.42 -33.04 14.52
N GLY A 24 4.51 -32.81 15.47
CA GLY A 24 3.12 -32.56 15.16
C GLY A 24 3.04 -31.30 14.29
N GLN A 25 2.58 -31.45 13.05
CA GLN A 25 2.34 -30.33 12.17
C GLN A 25 1.18 -29.50 12.75
N VAL A 26 1.52 -28.39 13.41
CA VAL A 26 0.53 -27.45 13.91
C VAL A 26 0.03 -26.66 12.71
N VAL A 27 -1.15 -27.01 12.21
CA VAL A 27 -1.85 -26.16 11.24
C VAL A 27 -2.31 -24.93 12.00
N GLN A 28 -1.53 -23.84 11.89
CA GLN A 28 -1.93 -22.55 12.44
C GLN A 28 -3.03 -21.97 11.55
N LEU A 29 -4.28 -22.16 11.98
CA LEU A 29 -5.38 -21.45 11.37
C LEU A 29 -5.38 -19.99 11.86
N PRO A 30 -5.47 -19.00 10.97
CA PRO A 30 -5.63 -17.62 11.38
C PRO A 30 -6.95 -17.49 12.15
N THR A 31 -6.87 -17.11 13.41
CA THR A 31 -8.06 -16.78 14.22
C THR A 31 -8.34 -15.30 14.08
N LEU A 32 -9.51 -14.95 13.54
CA LEU A 32 -9.95 -13.57 13.42
C LEU A 32 -10.93 -13.26 14.55
N GLY A 33 -10.60 -12.27 15.39
CA GLY A 33 -11.54 -11.73 16.37
C GLY A 33 -12.40 -10.64 15.71
N THR A 34 -13.71 -10.84 15.62
CA THR A 34 -14.65 -9.83 15.10
C THR A 34 -15.46 -9.21 16.23
N PHE A 35 -15.66 -7.91 16.15
CA PHE A 35 -16.58 -7.16 17.00
C PHE A 35 -17.56 -6.42 16.08
N SER A 36 -18.85 -6.66 16.27
CA SER A 36 -19.91 -6.07 15.44
C SER A 36 -20.94 -5.40 16.34
N ILE A 37 -21.29 -4.15 16.02
CA ILE A 37 -22.40 -3.41 16.61
C ILE A 37 -23.33 -3.04 15.47
N SER A 38 -24.60 -3.43 15.56
CA SER A 38 -25.67 -2.98 14.68
C SER A 38 -26.72 -2.24 15.52
N GLY A 39 -27.08 -1.03 15.10
CA GLY A 39 -28.02 -0.20 15.83
C GLY A 39 -28.16 1.18 15.20
N GLY A 40 -29.09 1.98 15.74
CA GLY A 40 -29.25 3.39 15.39
C GLY A 40 -28.89 4.28 16.57
N ALA A 41 -28.30 5.43 16.28
CA ALA A 41 -28.07 6.50 17.25
C ALA A 41 -28.55 7.83 16.66
N LEU A 42 -29.22 8.64 17.48
CA LEU A 42 -29.55 10.01 17.12
C LEU A 42 -28.36 10.88 17.50
N VAL A 43 -27.70 11.44 16.50
CA VAL A 43 -26.51 12.29 16.66
C VAL A 43 -26.91 13.73 16.39
N PRO A 44 -26.56 14.70 17.25
CA PRO A 44 -26.79 16.10 16.94
C PRO A 44 -25.95 16.54 15.75
N ASP A 45 -26.36 17.62 15.09
CA ASP A 45 -25.58 18.21 14.00
C ASP A 45 -24.18 18.59 14.50
N SER A 46 -23.15 18.17 13.76
CA SER A 46 -21.73 18.28 14.15
C SER A 46 -21.36 17.57 15.46
N GLY A 47 -22.19 16.62 15.88
CA GLY A 47 -22.05 15.86 17.11
C GLY A 47 -21.33 14.53 16.97
N GLY A 48 -21.04 13.93 18.13
CA GLY A 48 -20.61 12.54 18.23
C GLY A 48 -21.55 11.76 19.14
N ALA A 49 -21.76 10.48 18.83
CA ALA A 49 -22.44 9.54 19.71
C ALA A 49 -21.53 8.33 19.98
N TYR A 50 -21.47 7.91 21.24
CA TYR A 50 -20.79 6.69 21.63
C TYR A 50 -21.75 5.51 21.50
N LEU A 51 -21.42 4.56 20.62
CA LEU A 51 -22.25 3.39 20.35
C LEU A 51 -22.08 2.28 21.40
N GLY A 52 -20.96 2.30 22.13
CA GLY A 52 -20.64 1.29 23.13
C GLY A 52 -19.27 0.67 22.91
N GLY A 53 -18.94 -0.29 23.76
CA GLY A 53 -17.66 -0.97 23.75
C GLY A 53 -17.63 -2.21 24.63
N HIS A 54 -16.60 -3.02 24.43
CA HIS A 54 -16.33 -4.23 25.19
C HIS A 54 -14.97 -4.12 25.87
N GLY A 55 -14.92 -4.35 27.20
CA GLY A 55 -13.69 -4.51 27.97
C GLY A 55 -13.47 -5.97 28.38
N ARG A 56 -12.26 -6.51 28.17
CA ARG A 56 -11.85 -7.84 28.67
C ARG A 56 -10.65 -7.68 29.61
N GLY A 57 -10.76 -8.24 30.79
CA GLY A 57 -9.64 -8.39 31.73
C GLY A 57 -9.37 -9.86 31.99
N ASN A 58 -8.11 -10.27 32.02
CA ASN A 58 -7.68 -11.56 32.50
C ASN A 58 -6.61 -11.36 33.57
N SER A 59 -6.67 -12.13 34.65
CA SER A 59 -5.66 -12.12 35.72
C SER A 59 -5.35 -13.54 36.12
N GLY A 60 -4.08 -13.89 36.16
CA GLY A 60 -3.60 -15.20 36.58
C GLY A 60 -2.50 -15.06 37.61
N SER A 61 -2.47 -15.98 38.57
CA SER A 61 -1.33 -16.13 39.48
C SER A 61 -0.94 -17.60 39.57
N ALA A 62 0.34 -17.89 39.46
CA ALA A 62 0.91 -19.22 39.65
C ALA A 62 1.82 -19.21 40.89
N ARG A 63 1.75 -20.27 41.68
CA ARG A 63 2.65 -20.48 42.83
C ARG A 63 3.45 -21.75 42.60
N TYR A 64 4.76 -21.62 42.76
CA TYR A 64 5.74 -22.70 42.76
C TYR A 64 6.37 -22.76 44.16
N PRO A 65 6.93 -23.91 44.57
CA PRO A 65 7.46 -24.11 45.93
C PRO A 65 8.46 -23.04 46.41
N ALA A 66 9.14 -22.36 45.50
CA ALA A 66 10.11 -21.28 45.81
C ALA A 66 9.83 -19.95 45.08
N ALA A 67 8.71 -19.80 44.38
CA ALA A 67 8.43 -18.59 43.60
C ALA A 67 6.94 -18.37 43.36
N THR A 68 6.55 -17.12 43.14
CA THR A 68 5.18 -16.78 42.72
C THR A 68 5.24 -15.90 41.48
N ALA A 69 4.40 -16.20 40.49
CA ALA A 69 4.21 -15.39 39.29
C ALA A 69 2.78 -14.85 39.29
N SER A 70 2.60 -13.59 38.90
CA SER A 70 1.28 -13.03 38.65
C SER A 70 1.31 -12.22 37.37
N GLY A 71 0.21 -12.25 36.61
CA GLY A 71 0.07 -11.56 35.35
C GLY A 71 -1.35 -11.03 35.20
N GLN A 72 -1.47 -9.86 34.58
CA GLN A 72 -2.74 -9.25 34.24
C GLN A 72 -2.71 -8.78 32.79
N THR A 73 -3.79 -9.01 32.06
CA THR A 73 -4.02 -8.47 30.72
C THR A 73 -5.36 -7.74 30.72
N ARG A 74 -5.39 -6.52 30.20
CA ARG A 74 -6.63 -5.75 29.99
C ARG A 74 -6.69 -5.30 28.54
N SER A 75 -7.87 -5.36 27.95
CA SER A 75 -8.15 -4.92 26.60
C SER A 75 -9.51 -4.22 26.60
N ALA A 76 -9.64 -3.13 25.86
CA ALA A 76 -10.91 -2.42 25.69
C ALA A 76 -11.03 -2.00 24.23
N THR A 77 -12.23 -2.19 23.67
CA THR A 77 -12.59 -1.79 22.31
C THR A 77 -13.88 -1.00 22.39
N GLY A 78 -14.00 0.10 21.66
CA GLY A 78 -15.21 0.91 21.61
C GLY A 78 -15.49 1.41 20.20
N ALA A 79 -16.74 1.80 19.95
CA ALA A 79 -17.18 2.41 18.70
C ALA A 79 -17.87 3.75 18.98
N SER A 80 -17.58 4.74 18.14
CA SER A 80 -18.24 6.04 18.13
C SER A 80 -18.60 6.42 16.70
N ILE A 81 -19.70 7.14 16.54
CA ILE A 81 -20.11 7.74 15.26
C ILE A 81 -20.01 9.25 15.40
N HIS A 82 -19.53 9.88 14.35
CA HIS A 82 -19.55 11.33 14.18
C HIS A 82 -20.37 11.66 12.93
N ALA A 83 -21.25 12.65 13.05
CA ALA A 83 -22.05 13.13 11.95
C ALA A 83 -21.78 14.61 11.75
N THR A 84 -21.45 15.00 10.51
CA THR A 84 -21.33 16.39 10.09
C THR A 84 -22.31 16.60 8.96
N ILE A 85 -23.26 17.52 9.13
CA ILE A 85 -24.12 17.95 8.03
C ILE A 85 -23.35 19.01 7.25
N ILE A 86 -23.28 18.82 5.93
CA ILE A 86 -22.60 19.74 5.04
C ILE A 86 -23.65 20.61 4.37
N ASP A 87 -23.65 21.91 4.67
CA ASP A 87 -24.40 22.88 3.90
C ASP A 87 -23.64 23.18 2.58
N LEU A 88 -24.25 22.79 1.47
CA LEU A 88 -23.67 22.96 0.14
C LEU A 88 -23.68 24.43 -0.29
N ASP A 89 -24.63 25.24 0.18
CA ASP A 89 -24.73 26.65 -0.19
C ASP A 89 -23.61 27.47 0.45
N GLU A 90 -23.28 27.17 1.72
CA GLU A 90 -22.17 27.81 2.42
C GLU A 90 -20.80 27.38 1.85
N LEU A 91 -20.64 26.10 1.49
CA LEU A 91 -19.44 25.63 0.80
C LEU A 91 -19.25 26.30 -0.57
N ASP A 92 -20.31 26.40 -1.37
CA ASP A 92 -20.22 27.04 -2.68
C ASP A 92 -19.90 28.54 -2.54
N ARG A 93 -20.49 29.22 -1.54
CA ARG A 93 -20.11 30.60 -1.19
C ARG A 93 -18.63 30.69 -0.78
N MET A 94 -18.13 29.76 0.02
CA MET A 94 -16.73 29.74 0.45
C MET A 94 -15.80 29.52 -0.75
N ILE A 95 -16.09 28.55 -1.62
CA ILE A 95 -15.31 28.26 -2.83
C ILE A 95 -15.30 29.47 -3.77
N ARG A 96 -16.45 30.10 -4.02
CA ARG A 96 -16.54 31.33 -4.82
C ARG A 96 -15.77 32.49 -4.20
N SER A 97 -15.76 32.62 -2.88
CA SER A 97 -14.98 33.65 -2.18
C SER A 97 -13.47 33.44 -2.29
N GLN A 98 -13.01 32.18 -2.29
CA GLN A 98 -11.59 31.82 -2.46
C GLN A 98 -11.13 31.90 -3.92
N THR A 99 -12.07 31.78 -4.87
CA THR A 99 -11.79 31.78 -6.32
C THR A 99 -11.92 33.17 -6.93
N GLN A 100 -11.93 34.26 -6.13
CA GLN A 100 -11.81 35.60 -6.72
C GLN A 100 -10.57 35.62 -7.63
N PRO A 101 -10.74 35.82 -8.94
CA PRO A 101 -9.62 35.80 -9.87
C PRO A 101 -8.77 37.01 -9.52
N LYS A 102 -7.63 36.76 -8.86
CA LYS A 102 -6.54 37.72 -8.83
C LYS A 102 -6.17 37.93 -10.29
N GLN A 103 -6.72 38.98 -10.89
CA GLN A 103 -6.45 39.40 -12.27
C GLN A 103 -4.97 39.72 -12.35
N THR A 104 -4.19 38.67 -12.54
CA THR A 104 -2.79 38.76 -12.90
C THR A 104 -2.87 39.06 -14.38
N GLN A 105 -2.85 40.35 -14.73
CA GLN A 105 -2.67 40.80 -16.10
C GLN A 105 -1.32 40.23 -16.55
N LEU A 106 -1.36 39.04 -17.14
CA LEU A 106 -0.24 38.46 -17.85
C LEU A 106 -0.10 39.31 -19.12
N ALA A 107 0.83 40.26 -19.08
CA ALA A 107 1.31 40.95 -20.25
C ALA A 107 1.95 39.92 -21.18
N ILE A 108 1.19 39.41 -22.14
CA ILE A 108 1.68 38.50 -23.16
C ILE A 108 2.51 39.35 -24.14
N THR A 109 3.80 39.49 -23.85
CA THR A 109 4.76 39.96 -24.84
C THR A 109 5.01 38.81 -25.82
N PRO A 110 4.77 38.96 -27.14
CA PRO A 110 5.02 37.91 -28.11
C PRO A 110 6.53 37.72 -28.31
N SER A 111 7.15 36.90 -27.47
CA SER A 111 8.52 36.45 -27.69
C SER A 111 8.54 35.48 -28.87
N LYS A 112 9.26 35.87 -29.93
CA LYS A 112 9.52 35.08 -31.13
C LYS A 112 9.88 33.63 -30.77
N VAL A 113 8.99 32.70 -31.08
CA VAL A 113 9.25 31.26 -30.96
C VAL A 113 10.23 30.88 -32.07
N GLN A 114 11.52 30.88 -31.76
CA GLN A 114 12.48 30.12 -32.56
C GLN A 114 12.21 28.64 -32.31
N ALA A 115 11.69 27.99 -33.35
CA ALA A 115 11.54 26.54 -33.41
C ALA A 115 12.93 25.89 -33.42
N ASN A 116 13.52 25.73 -32.23
CA ASN A 116 14.64 24.82 -32.03
C ASN A 116 14.06 23.40 -32.02
N SER A 117 14.00 22.78 -33.20
CA SER A 117 13.77 21.35 -33.34
C SER A 117 15.00 20.61 -32.80
N LEU A 118 14.99 20.36 -31.49
CA LEU A 118 15.93 19.46 -30.85
C LEU A 118 15.67 18.04 -31.35
N ARG A 119 16.37 17.69 -32.43
CA ARG A 119 16.48 16.35 -32.98
C ARG A 119 17.45 15.55 -32.10
N THR A 120 17.03 15.19 -30.89
CA THR A 120 17.76 14.25 -30.04
C THR A 120 17.16 12.86 -30.22
N LYS A 121 17.86 12.01 -30.99
CA LYS A 121 17.75 10.55 -30.92
C LYS A 121 18.20 10.11 -29.52
N ALA A 122 17.29 10.13 -28.57
CA ALA A 122 17.42 9.38 -27.34
C ALA A 122 16.27 8.38 -27.36
N SER A 123 16.59 7.09 -27.55
CA SER A 123 15.64 6.03 -27.25
C SER A 123 15.41 6.06 -25.74
N TYR A 124 14.48 6.89 -25.30
CA TYR A 124 13.93 6.82 -23.96
C TYR A 124 13.01 5.62 -23.93
N GLU A 125 13.44 4.59 -23.23
CA GLU A 125 12.57 3.51 -22.80
C GLU A 125 11.47 4.16 -21.95
N VAL A 126 10.31 4.34 -22.56
CA VAL A 126 9.16 5.04 -21.99
C VAL A 126 8.74 4.22 -20.77
N PRO A 127 8.84 4.75 -19.54
CA PRO A 127 8.39 4.02 -18.36
C PRO A 127 6.92 3.63 -18.55
N PRO A 128 6.48 2.44 -18.13
CA PRO A 128 5.13 1.93 -18.39
C PRO A 128 4.01 2.92 -18.00
N SER A 129 4.27 3.80 -17.03
CA SER A 129 3.35 4.86 -16.59
C SER A 129 3.05 5.93 -17.67
N TYR A 130 3.89 6.08 -18.70
CA TYR A 130 3.76 7.14 -19.70
C TYR A 130 3.07 6.65 -21.00
N ALA A 131 3.09 5.34 -21.27
CA ALA A 131 2.23 4.72 -22.29
C ALA A 131 0.75 4.94 -21.98
N TYR A 132 0.39 4.94 -20.69
CA TYR A 132 -0.93 5.28 -20.17
C TYR A 132 -1.37 6.70 -20.57
N LEU A 133 -0.48 7.69 -20.46
CA LEU A 133 -0.77 9.08 -20.82
C LEU A 133 -1.04 9.26 -22.32
N MET A 134 -0.29 8.54 -23.17
CA MET A 134 -0.50 8.58 -24.62
C MET A 134 -1.81 7.92 -25.06
N ALA A 135 -2.23 6.83 -24.40
CA ALA A 135 -3.52 6.19 -24.70
C ALA A 135 -4.73 7.08 -24.33
N MET A 136 -4.54 8.09 -23.46
CA MET A 136 -5.60 9.00 -23.01
C MET A 136 -5.89 10.18 -23.95
N SER A 137 -5.13 10.41 -25.02
CA SER A 137 -5.26 11.65 -25.82
C SER A 137 -6.31 11.65 -26.95
N HIS A 138 -7.13 10.61 -27.13
CA HIS A 138 -8.14 10.54 -28.21
C HIS A 138 -9.59 10.45 -27.66
N THR A 139 -10.53 11.26 -28.17
CA THR A 139 -11.85 11.58 -27.54
C THR A 139 -13.07 11.18 -28.39
N PRO A 140 -14.26 10.94 -27.76
CA PRO A 140 -15.27 12.01 -27.63
C PRO A 140 -16.06 12.15 -26.29
N VAL A 141 -16.22 13.44 -25.92
CA VAL A 141 -17.30 14.23 -25.25
C VAL A 141 -17.66 14.11 -23.74
N ASP A 142 -17.81 12.97 -23.07
CA ASP A 142 -18.01 12.98 -21.57
C ASP A 142 -16.74 12.61 -20.78
N ASP A 143 -15.71 12.20 -21.51
CA ASP A 143 -14.43 11.77 -20.95
C ASP A 143 -13.61 12.91 -20.35
N ARG A 144 -13.92 14.17 -20.64
CA ARG A 144 -13.09 15.31 -20.21
C ARG A 144 -12.97 15.40 -18.69
N LYS A 145 -14.09 15.30 -17.96
CA LYS A 145 -14.06 15.31 -16.49
C LYS A 145 -13.31 14.10 -15.93
N ALA A 146 -13.54 12.92 -16.50
CA ALA A 146 -12.84 11.71 -16.11
C ALA A 146 -11.32 11.79 -16.35
N ILE A 147 -10.90 12.47 -17.42
CA ILE A 147 -9.49 12.74 -17.71
C ILE A 147 -8.94 13.75 -16.71
N ASP A 148 -9.66 14.83 -16.42
CA ASP A 148 -9.23 15.84 -15.44
C ASP A 148 -9.06 15.22 -14.04
N ASP A 149 -10.00 14.36 -13.63
CA ASP A 149 -9.92 13.60 -12.37
C ASP A 149 -8.73 12.64 -12.37
N ALA A 150 -8.52 11.90 -13.46
CA ALA A 150 -7.37 11.02 -13.59
C ALA A 150 -6.04 11.79 -13.53
N GLN A 151 -5.94 12.94 -14.20
CA GLN A 151 -4.77 13.82 -14.16
C GLN A 151 -4.51 14.35 -12.76
N TYR A 152 -5.57 14.73 -12.03
CA TYR A 152 -5.45 15.18 -10.64
C TYR A 152 -4.81 14.10 -9.76
N TYR A 153 -5.31 12.86 -9.81
CA TYR A 153 -4.75 11.77 -9.02
C TYR A 153 -3.31 11.40 -9.43
N LEU A 154 -2.98 11.49 -10.72
CA LEU A 154 -1.60 11.27 -11.18
C LEU A 154 -0.63 12.31 -10.62
N ASN A 155 -1.01 13.59 -10.64
CA ASN A 155 -0.19 14.66 -10.05
C ASN A 155 0.02 14.43 -8.54
N LEU A 156 -1.01 13.94 -7.85
CA LEU A 156 -0.94 13.62 -6.43
C LEU A 156 -0.05 12.40 -6.15
N ALA A 157 -0.07 11.40 -7.04
CA ALA A 157 0.83 10.25 -7.02
C ALA A 157 2.29 10.69 -7.18
N ASP A 158 2.58 11.60 -8.11
CA ASP A 158 3.93 12.15 -8.32
C ASP A 158 4.40 12.96 -7.11
N GLU A 159 3.51 13.74 -6.50
CA GLU A 159 3.82 14.45 -5.26
C GLU A 159 4.11 13.49 -4.11
N ALA A 160 3.29 12.46 -3.92
CA ALA A 160 3.51 11.43 -2.90
C ALA A 160 4.83 10.67 -3.14
N ARG A 161 5.18 10.40 -4.40
CA ARG A 161 6.44 9.77 -4.78
C ARG A 161 7.64 10.65 -4.44
N ARG A 162 7.58 11.95 -4.75
CA ARG A 162 8.60 12.93 -4.32
C ARG A 162 8.76 12.98 -2.81
N LYS A 163 7.66 12.81 -2.06
CA LYS A 163 7.64 12.74 -0.60
C LYS A 163 7.95 11.35 -0.02
N GLN A 164 8.31 10.37 -0.86
CA GLN A 164 8.59 8.98 -0.48
C GLN A 164 7.44 8.27 0.27
N ARG A 165 6.19 8.67 0.02
CA ARG A 165 4.98 8.09 0.63
C ARG A 165 4.37 7.01 -0.27
N TRP A 166 5.05 5.86 -0.36
CA TRP A 166 4.69 4.77 -1.28
C TRP A 166 3.26 4.23 -1.11
N SER A 167 2.77 4.14 0.13
CA SER A 167 1.39 3.69 0.39
C SER A 167 0.33 4.61 -0.25
N SER A 168 0.59 5.91 -0.29
CA SER A 168 -0.32 6.87 -0.94
C SER A 168 -0.22 6.83 -2.46
N VAL A 169 0.97 6.53 -3.00
CA VAL A 169 1.20 6.43 -4.46
C VAL A 169 0.30 5.38 -5.09
N GLU A 170 0.25 4.18 -4.49
CA GLU A 170 -0.61 3.09 -4.98
C GLU A 170 -2.09 3.48 -4.93
N MET A 171 -2.53 4.07 -3.82
CA MET A 171 -3.90 4.56 -3.68
C MET A 171 -4.26 5.56 -4.78
N TYR A 172 -3.40 6.53 -5.08
CA TYR A 172 -3.66 7.52 -6.11
C TYR A 172 -3.66 6.93 -7.52
N TYR A 173 -2.78 5.99 -7.83
CA TYR A 173 -2.84 5.28 -9.12
C TYR A 173 -4.14 4.48 -9.27
N THR A 174 -4.61 3.81 -8.21
CA THR A 174 -5.89 3.08 -8.28
C THR A 174 -7.09 4.01 -8.46
N GLN A 175 -7.08 5.19 -7.83
CA GLN A 175 -8.12 6.20 -8.00
C GLN A 175 -8.10 6.79 -9.41
N ALA A 176 -6.91 7.10 -9.95
CA ALA A 176 -6.74 7.54 -11.34
C ALA A 176 -7.29 6.51 -12.33
N TRP A 177 -7.04 5.23 -12.09
CA TRP A 177 -7.57 4.14 -12.92
C TRP A 177 -9.09 4.03 -12.83
N LYS A 178 -9.68 4.13 -11.63
CA LYS A 178 -11.13 4.04 -11.43
C LYS A 178 -11.89 5.22 -12.04
N ALA A 179 -11.27 6.40 -12.09
CA ALA A 179 -11.86 7.57 -12.71
C ALA A 179 -12.05 7.42 -14.23
N LEU A 180 -11.34 6.49 -14.87
CA LEU A 180 -11.41 6.31 -16.32
C LEU A 180 -12.68 5.57 -16.79
N PRO A 181 -13.27 6.01 -17.92
CA PRO A 181 -14.28 5.26 -18.66
C PRO A 181 -13.78 3.87 -19.06
N GLU A 182 -14.67 2.88 -19.09
CA GLU A 182 -14.33 1.47 -19.39
C GLU A 182 -13.58 1.31 -20.71
N GLY A 183 -14.07 1.92 -21.80
CA GLY A 183 -13.40 1.84 -23.10
C GLY A 183 -11.98 2.42 -23.12
N ARG A 184 -11.63 3.31 -22.19
CA ARG A 184 -10.26 3.85 -22.06
C ARG A 184 -9.36 2.96 -21.23
N ARG A 185 -9.89 2.35 -20.18
CA ARG A 185 -9.16 1.37 -19.37
C ARG A 185 -8.66 0.21 -20.22
N ASP A 186 -9.49 -0.27 -21.14
CA ASP A 186 -9.12 -1.37 -22.03
C ASP A 186 -7.99 -0.99 -22.99
N ASN A 187 -8.05 0.20 -23.59
CA ASN A 187 -6.98 0.71 -24.46
C ASN A 187 -5.67 0.92 -23.70
N ALA A 188 -5.75 1.47 -22.48
CA ALA A 188 -4.59 1.64 -21.62
C ALA A 188 -3.97 0.31 -21.21
N MET A 189 -4.80 -0.70 -20.88
CA MET A 189 -4.34 -2.05 -20.56
C MET A 189 -3.65 -2.69 -21.76
N LYS A 190 -4.23 -2.56 -22.96
CA LYS A 190 -3.64 -3.08 -24.19
C LYS A 190 -2.28 -2.43 -24.49
N ALA A 191 -2.18 -1.11 -24.36
CA ALA A 191 -0.93 -0.39 -24.55
C ALA A 191 0.14 -0.78 -23.51
N LEU A 192 -0.26 -1.05 -22.26
CA LEU A 192 0.64 -1.55 -21.23
C LEU A 192 1.17 -2.96 -21.54
N LEU A 193 0.30 -3.85 -22.03
CA LEU A 193 0.71 -5.19 -22.47
C LEU A 193 1.70 -5.10 -23.63
N GLU A 194 1.39 -4.29 -24.64
CA GLU A 194 2.26 -4.06 -25.80
C GLU A 194 3.62 -3.47 -25.38
N ALA A 195 3.64 -2.46 -24.50
CA ALA A 195 4.88 -1.89 -23.98
C ALA A 195 5.70 -2.90 -23.16
N ARG A 196 5.03 -3.76 -22.38
CA ARG A 196 5.68 -4.81 -21.60
C ARG A 196 6.30 -5.87 -22.50
N GLU A 197 5.59 -6.29 -23.54
CA GLU A 197 6.11 -7.23 -24.55
C GLU A 197 7.33 -6.63 -25.26
N ALA A 198 7.28 -5.36 -25.66
CA ALA A 198 8.39 -4.66 -26.26
C ALA A 198 9.63 -4.59 -25.33
N ALA A 199 9.43 -4.34 -24.03
CA ALA A 199 10.50 -4.32 -23.04
C ALA A 199 11.16 -5.71 -22.87
N ILE A 200 10.36 -6.78 -22.79
CA ILE A 200 10.88 -8.16 -22.69
C ILE A 200 11.73 -8.51 -23.90
N VAL A 201 11.27 -8.16 -25.11
CA VAL A 201 12.03 -8.40 -26.36
C VAL A 201 13.35 -7.61 -26.34
N ALA A 202 13.33 -6.36 -25.87
CA ALA A 202 14.54 -5.54 -25.75
C ALA A 202 15.56 -6.15 -24.76
N GLU A 203 15.11 -6.71 -23.64
CA GLU A 203 15.98 -7.41 -22.68
C GLU A 203 16.59 -8.69 -23.27
N GLN A 204 15.83 -9.47 -24.04
CA GLN A 204 16.31 -10.69 -24.70
C GLN A 204 17.43 -10.39 -25.70
N HIS A 205 17.26 -9.38 -26.55
CA HIS A 205 18.30 -8.96 -27.50
C HIS A 205 19.57 -8.43 -26.82
N LYS A 206 19.43 -7.78 -25.65
CA LYS A 206 20.57 -7.29 -24.86
C LYS A 206 21.37 -8.44 -24.25
N GLY A 207 20.72 -9.55 -23.90
CA GLY A 207 21.37 -10.76 -23.38
C GLY A 207 22.11 -11.58 -24.44
N GLU A 208 21.70 -11.54 -25.72
CA GLU A 208 22.40 -12.21 -26.81
C GLU A 208 23.68 -11.48 -27.25
N ALA A 209 23.67 -10.14 -27.19
CA ALA A 209 24.85 -9.33 -27.51
C ALA A 209 26.01 -9.47 -26.51
N SER A 210 25.76 -10.03 -25.31
CA SER A 210 26.78 -10.19 -24.26
C SER A 210 27.34 -11.61 -24.11
N LYS A 211 27.03 -12.55 -25.00
CA LYS A 211 27.75 -13.84 -25.03
C LYS A 211 29.13 -13.62 -25.69
N PRO A 212 30.25 -13.70 -24.95
CA PRO A 212 31.56 -13.64 -25.58
C PRO A 212 31.67 -14.85 -26.52
N SER A 213 31.96 -14.57 -27.78
CA SER A 213 32.38 -15.56 -28.77
C SER A 213 33.58 -16.33 -28.20
N SER A 214 33.31 -17.46 -27.55
CA SER A 214 34.31 -18.47 -27.24
C SER A 214 34.60 -19.22 -28.55
N SER A 215 35.36 -18.56 -29.43
CA SER A 215 36.00 -19.19 -30.57
C SER A 215 37.29 -19.85 -30.08
N ARG A 216 37.30 -21.18 -30.16
CA ARG A 216 38.49 -22.04 -30.19
C ARG A 216 39.39 -21.68 -31.37
#